data_AF-A0A2J6II42-F1
#
_entry.id   AF-A0A2J6II42-F1
#
_cell.length_a   1.000
_cell.length_b   1.000
_cell.length_c   1.000
_cell.angle_alpha   90.00
_cell.angle_beta   90.00
_cell.angle_gamma   90.00
#
_symmetry.space_group_name_H-M   'P 1'
#
loop_
_entity.id
_entity.type
_entity.pdbx_description
1 polymer ?
#
loop_
_entity_poly.entity_id
_entity_poly.type
_entity_poly.pdbx_seq_one_letter_code
_entity_poly.pdbx_strand_id
1 'polypeptide(L)'
;TAVGNYPVHAVKMMARVADKTQKYQVDQFGSKGNFMPYEGLLSRKAAMARGVAMMAKDMKAKFIVTWTPSGVISVFLSQQKLQIPIIACGENKKRLQQMSILYSIMPLFMKQPKSGSKFIAAVNQMILNNEWAKEGDPVIIVASSPITMRGVTNRVILHYLGEKNEEPEY
;
A
#
# COMPACT_ATOMS: atom_id res chain seq x y z
N THR A 1 26.80 -2.81 10.12
CA THR A 1 27.29 -2.69 8.73
C THR A 1 28.43 -1.69 8.60
N ALA A 2 28.43 -0.57 9.35
CA ALA A 2 29.39 0.53 9.15
C ALA A 2 30.89 0.21 9.33
N VAL A 3 31.26 -0.72 10.24
CA VAL A 3 32.68 -1.06 10.51
C VAL A 3 32.92 -2.58 10.65
N GLY A 4 31.94 -3.41 10.27
CA GLY A 4 32.02 -4.86 10.42
C GLY A 4 32.49 -5.54 9.14
N ASN A 5 33.18 -6.68 9.27
CA ASN A 5 33.76 -7.42 8.14
C ASN A 5 32.73 -8.10 7.22
N TYR A 6 31.48 -8.26 7.67
CA TYR A 6 30.42 -8.97 6.93
C TYR A 6 29.12 -8.16 6.82
N PRO A 7 29.14 -6.94 6.25
CA PRO A 7 27.98 -6.05 6.23
C PRO A 7 26.82 -6.63 5.41
N VAL A 8 27.11 -7.30 4.30
CA VAL A 8 26.11 -7.94 3.45
C VAL A 8 25.44 -9.12 4.17
N HIS A 9 26.21 -9.96 4.87
CA HIS A 9 25.66 -11.10 5.61
C HIS A 9 24.80 -10.65 6.78
N ALA A 10 25.20 -9.59 7.48
CA ALA A 10 24.40 -9.02 8.56
C ALA A 10 23.01 -8.59 8.06
N VAL A 11 22.93 -7.87 6.94
CA VAL A 11 21.64 -7.45 6.36
C VAL A 11 20.83 -8.64 5.85
N LYS A 12 21.46 -9.61 5.18
CA LYS A 12 20.79 -10.85 4.75
C LYS A 12 20.20 -11.62 5.95
N MET A 13 20.94 -11.71 7.04
CA MET A 13 20.49 -12.38 8.25
C MET A 13 19.33 -11.62 8.91
N MET A 14 19.40 -10.28 8.99
CA MET A 14 18.29 -9.46 9.47
C MET A 14 17.01 -9.71 8.66
N ALA A 15 17.11 -9.69 7.32
CA ALA A 15 15.99 -9.96 6.44
C ALA A 15 15.41 -11.36 6.65
N ARG A 16 16.27 -12.38 6.80
CA ARG A 16 15.84 -13.77 7.06
C ARG A 16 15.13 -13.92 8.41
N VAL A 17 15.65 -13.29 9.47
CA VAL A 17 15.01 -13.32 10.79
C VAL A 17 13.66 -12.63 10.73
N ALA A 18 13.60 -11.43 10.12
CA ALA A 18 12.36 -10.68 9.96
C ALA A 18 11.28 -11.53 9.26
N ASP A 19 11.58 -12.11 8.09
CA ASP A 19 10.65 -12.97 7.34
C ASP A 19 10.17 -14.17 8.17
N LYS A 20 11.08 -14.85 8.87
CA LYS A 20 10.74 -16.00 9.71
C LYS A 20 9.86 -15.60 10.89
N THR A 21 10.18 -14.52 11.58
CA THR A 21 9.40 -14.02 12.72
C THR A 21 8.02 -13.52 12.28
N GLN A 22 7.94 -12.87 11.12
CA GLN A 22 6.69 -12.36 10.56
C GLN A 22 5.74 -13.50 10.18
N LYS A 23 6.24 -14.54 9.51
CA LYS A 23 5.46 -15.76 9.21
C LYS A 23 4.96 -16.42 10.48
N TYR A 24 5.85 -16.64 11.45
CA TYR A 24 5.48 -17.24 12.74
C TYR A 24 4.40 -16.42 13.47
N GLN A 25 4.51 -15.09 13.49
CA GLN A 25 3.50 -14.24 14.13
C GLN A 25 2.13 -14.39 13.47
N VAL A 26 2.08 -14.44 12.13
CA VAL A 26 0.83 -14.63 11.38
C VAL A 26 0.23 -16.00 11.67
N ASP A 27 1.04 -17.06 11.66
CA ASP A 27 0.57 -18.42 11.87
C ASP A 27 0.02 -18.63 13.28
N GLN A 28 0.64 -18.02 14.30
CA GLN A 28 0.26 -18.20 15.71
C GLN A 28 -0.82 -17.23 16.19
N PHE A 29 -0.78 -15.97 15.74
CA PHE A 29 -1.62 -14.90 16.31
C PHE A 29 -2.52 -14.22 15.27
N GLY A 30 -2.34 -14.55 13.99
CA GLY A 30 -2.93 -13.84 12.87
C GLY A 30 -2.29 -12.47 12.63
N SER A 31 -2.63 -11.86 11.49
CA SER A 31 -2.30 -10.45 11.23
C SER A 31 -3.31 -9.56 11.95
N LYS A 32 -2.99 -9.13 13.17
CA LYS A 32 -3.81 -8.16 13.90
C LYS A 32 -3.06 -6.84 14.04
N GLY A 33 -3.59 -5.79 13.42
CA GLY A 33 -3.18 -4.43 13.71
C GLY A 33 -3.60 -4.02 15.12
N ASN A 34 -2.85 -3.13 15.76
CA ASN A 34 -3.27 -2.57 17.04
C ASN A 34 -4.44 -1.61 16.80
N PHE A 35 -5.54 -1.82 17.51
CA PHE A 35 -6.66 -0.90 17.52
C PHE A 35 -6.32 0.28 18.43
N MET A 36 -6.24 1.48 17.86
CA MET A 36 -6.29 2.72 18.62
C MET A 36 -7.53 3.49 18.19
N PRO A 37 -8.38 3.96 19.13
CA PRO A 37 -9.45 4.89 18.79
C PRO A 37 -8.83 6.21 18.31
N TYR A 38 -9.30 6.70 17.15
CA TYR A 38 -8.89 7.99 16.58
C TYR A 38 -10.13 8.89 16.46
N GLU A 39 -10.00 10.17 16.81
CA GLU A 39 -11.06 11.18 16.67
C GLU A 39 -10.93 12.02 15.39
N GLY A 40 -12.01 12.68 14.97
CA GLY A 40 -12.04 13.64 13.87
C GLY A 40 -11.64 13.09 12.48
N LEU A 41 -10.92 13.89 11.69
CA LEU A 41 -10.49 13.54 10.32
C LEU A 41 -9.60 12.30 10.25
N LEU A 42 -8.87 11.99 11.32
CA LEU A 42 -8.03 10.80 11.44
C LEU A 42 -8.90 9.53 11.55
N SER A 43 -10.09 9.63 12.15
CA SER A 43 -11.06 8.54 12.25
C SER A 43 -11.45 8.00 10.87
N ARG A 44 -11.68 8.88 9.88
CA ARG A 44 -12.06 8.47 8.51
C ARG A 44 -10.98 7.63 7.83
N LYS A 45 -9.72 8.06 7.90
CA LYS A 45 -8.58 7.34 7.29
C LYS A 45 -8.28 6.03 8.02
N ALA A 46 -8.39 6.03 9.35
CA ALA A 46 -8.25 4.82 10.15
C ALA A 46 -9.36 3.81 9.84
N ALA A 47 -10.61 4.26 9.74
CA ALA A 47 -11.74 3.41 9.35
C ALA A 47 -11.58 2.84 7.95
N MET A 48 -11.17 3.67 6.99
CA MET A 48 -10.87 3.23 5.62
C MET A 48 -9.75 2.20 5.60
N ALA A 49 -8.65 2.42 6.33
CA ALA A 49 -7.55 1.46 6.39
C ALA A 49 -8.00 0.09 6.93
N ARG A 50 -8.88 0.08 7.95
CA ARG A 50 -9.49 -1.16 8.47
C ARG A 50 -10.36 -1.85 7.43
N GLY A 51 -11.23 -1.10 6.75
CA GLY A 51 -12.07 -1.65 5.69
C GLY A 51 -11.25 -2.22 4.54
N VAL A 52 -10.20 -1.51 4.11
CA VAL A 52 -9.25 -1.97 3.09
C VAL A 52 -8.54 -3.25 3.53
N ALA A 53 -8.13 -3.35 4.80
CA ALA A 53 -7.50 -4.55 5.31
C ALA A 53 -8.44 -5.78 5.26
N MET A 54 -9.71 -5.60 5.57
CA MET A 54 -10.72 -6.65 5.46
C MET A 54 -10.96 -7.04 3.99
N MET A 55 -11.23 -6.06 3.12
CA MET A 55 -11.43 -6.31 1.68
C MET A 55 -10.23 -7.01 1.04
N ALA A 56 -9.00 -6.61 1.41
CA ALA A 56 -7.78 -7.22 0.92
C ALA A 56 -7.66 -8.69 1.30
N LYS A 57 -8.04 -9.03 2.54
CA LYS A 57 -8.04 -10.40 3.02
C LYS A 57 -9.09 -11.24 2.29
N ASP A 58 -10.29 -10.72 2.16
CA ASP A 58 -11.43 -11.45 1.58
C ASP A 58 -11.23 -11.72 0.08
N MET A 59 -10.72 -10.73 -0.67
CA MET A 59 -10.39 -10.88 -2.08
C MET A 59 -9.07 -11.60 -2.34
N LYS A 60 -8.28 -11.90 -1.29
CA LYS A 60 -6.90 -12.37 -1.43
C LYS A 60 -6.07 -11.47 -2.35
N ALA A 61 -6.24 -10.15 -2.18
CA ALA A 61 -5.60 -9.14 -3.00
C ALA A 61 -4.08 -9.32 -3.02
N LYS A 62 -3.45 -9.20 -4.19
CA LYS A 62 -1.99 -9.27 -4.35
C LYS A 62 -1.30 -8.01 -3.87
N PHE A 63 -1.93 -6.86 -4.13
CA PHE A 63 -1.40 -5.54 -3.78
C PHE A 63 -2.52 -4.63 -3.29
N ILE A 64 -2.15 -3.75 -2.36
CA ILE A 64 -2.87 -2.49 -2.16
C ILE A 64 -2.05 -1.39 -2.82
N VAL A 65 -2.69 -0.52 -3.59
CA VAL A 65 -2.03 0.61 -4.23
C VAL A 65 -2.70 1.89 -3.77
N THR A 66 -1.94 2.86 -3.32
CA THR A 66 -2.51 4.12 -2.83
C THR A 66 -1.84 5.34 -3.41
N TRP A 67 -2.66 6.30 -3.86
CA TRP A 67 -2.19 7.65 -4.15
C TRP A 67 -2.18 8.47 -2.86
N THR A 68 -1.00 8.87 -2.38
CA THR A 68 -0.83 9.43 -1.03
C THR A 68 0.12 10.64 -0.99
N PRO A 69 -0.31 11.82 -1.46
CA PRO A 69 0.53 13.02 -1.45
C PRO A 69 1.06 13.38 -0.06
N SER A 70 0.28 13.14 1.00
CA SER A 70 0.63 13.46 2.39
C SER A 70 1.20 12.28 3.19
N GLY A 71 1.08 11.04 2.71
CA GLY A 71 1.55 9.83 3.41
C GLY A 71 0.65 9.35 4.55
N VAL A 72 -0.37 10.13 4.96
CA VAL A 72 -1.14 9.85 6.18
C VAL A 72 -1.90 8.51 6.12
N ILE A 73 -2.55 8.19 4.99
CA ILE A 73 -3.26 6.91 4.86
C ILE A 73 -2.29 5.71 4.90
N SER A 74 -1.07 5.87 4.40
CA SER A 74 -0.03 4.83 4.41
C SER A 74 0.39 4.45 5.82
N VAL A 75 0.41 5.41 6.75
CA VAL A 75 0.64 5.13 8.18
C VAL A 75 -0.46 4.23 8.74
N PHE A 76 -1.74 4.56 8.48
CA PHE A 76 -2.87 3.76 8.96
C PHE A 76 -2.96 2.38 8.33
N LEU A 77 -2.64 2.27 7.03
CA LEU A 77 -2.53 1.00 6.32
C LEU A 77 -1.42 0.12 6.91
N SER A 78 -0.26 0.72 7.20
CA SER A 78 0.88 0.04 7.84
C SER A 78 0.54 -0.50 9.24
N GLN A 79 -0.27 0.24 10.02
CA GLN A 79 -0.78 -0.21 11.32
C GLN A 79 -1.63 -1.47 11.24
N GLN A 80 -2.22 -1.80 10.08
CA GLN A 80 -3.01 -3.03 9.90
C GLN A 80 -2.14 -4.29 9.82
N LYS A 81 -0.81 -4.14 9.75
CA LYS A 81 0.17 -5.23 9.72
C LYS A 81 -0.07 -6.26 8.60
N LEU A 82 -0.66 -5.81 7.51
CA LEU A 82 -0.97 -6.62 6.34
C LEU A 82 0.28 -7.28 5.77
N GLN A 83 0.15 -8.56 5.42
CA GLN A 83 1.23 -9.35 4.82
C GLN A 83 1.38 -9.11 3.32
N ILE A 84 0.43 -8.40 2.71
CA ILE A 84 0.49 -8.04 1.31
C ILE A 84 1.20 -6.68 1.15
N PRO A 85 2.01 -6.52 0.10
CA PRO A 85 2.68 -5.26 -0.19
C PRO A 85 1.70 -4.13 -0.49
N ILE A 86 2.02 -2.94 0.02
CA ILE A 86 1.23 -1.72 -0.14
C ILE A 86 2.07 -0.68 -0.91
N ILE A 87 1.73 -0.46 -2.18
CA ILE A 87 2.43 0.48 -3.05
C ILE A 87 1.93 1.90 -2.77
N ALA A 88 2.77 2.73 -2.16
CA ALA A 88 2.46 4.12 -1.84
C ALA A 88 3.01 5.06 -2.93
N CYS A 89 2.14 5.46 -3.85
CA CYS A 89 2.48 6.36 -4.95
C CYS A 89 2.40 7.83 -4.51
N GLY A 90 3.43 8.61 -4.86
CA GLY A 90 3.42 10.06 -4.61
C GLY A 90 4.51 10.81 -5.37
N GLU A 91 4.39 12.13 -5.38
CA GLU A 91 5.32 13.03 -6.10
C GLU A 91 6.42 13.62 -5.20
N ASN A 92 6.29 13.52 -3.88
CA ASN A 92 7.25 14.08 -2.94
C ASN A 92 8.27 13.02 -2.50
N LYS A 93 9.49 13.09 -3.06
CA LYS A 93 10.59 12.16 -2.76
C LYS A 93 10.93 12.09 -1.26
N LYS A 94 10.91 13.21 -0.54
CA LYS A 94 11.21 13.25 0.91
C LYS A 94 10.18 12.45 1.70
N ARG A 95 8.89 12.60 1.38
CA ARG A 95 7.82 11.82 2.03
C ARG A 95 7.90 10.34 1.67
N LEU A 96 8.19 10.01 0.42
CA LEU A 96 8.40 8.63 -0.02
C LEU A 96 9.53 7.94 0.76
N GLN A 97 10.66 8.63 0.94
CA GLN A 97 11.76 8.12 1.76
C GLN A 97 11.34 7.91 3.22
N GLN A 98 10.59 8.83 3.80
CA GLN A 98 10.04 8.67 5.16
C GLN A 98 9.06 7.51 5.28
N MET A 99 8.35 7.14 4.22
CA MET A 99 7.44 5.99 4.23
C MET A 99 8.16 4.65 4.11
N SER A 100 9.44 4.60 3.71
CA SER A 100 10.18 3.35 3.54
C SER A 100 10.38 2.55 4.83
N ILE A 101 10.25 3.21 5.99
CA ILE A 101 10.32 2.55 7.30
C ILE A 101 8.97 1.97 7.77
N LEU A 102 7.89 2.24 7.04
CA LEU A 102 6.56 1.77 7.41
C LEU A 102 6.39 0.30 7.01
N TYR A 103 5.77 -0.47 7.90
CA TYR A 103 5.48 -1.89 7.69
C TYR A 103 4.67 -2.12 6.41
N SER A 104 5.16 -3.00 5.54
CA SER A 104 4.60 -3.39 4.25
C SER A 104 4.41 -2.28 3.21
N ILE A 105 4.92 -1.06 3.47
CA ILE A 105 4.82 0.04 2.51
C ILE A 105 6.01 -0.01 1.54
N MET A 106 5.72 -0.06 0.24
CA MET A 106 6.68 0.14 -0.83
C MET A 106 6.44 1.53 -1.46
N PRO A 107 7.23 2.55 -1.10
CA PRO A 107 7.06 3.89 -1.66
C PRO A 107 7.52 3.92 -3.13
N LEU A 108 6.68 4.47 -4.00
CA LEU A 108 6.97 4.62 -5.43
C LEU A 108 6.78 6.06 -5.88
N PHE A 109 7.81 6.61 -6.53
CA PHE A 109 7.71 7.93 -7.15
C PHE A 109 6.81 7.87 -8.38
N MET A 110 5.78 8.72 -8.40
CA MET A 110 4.89 8.89 -9.52
C MET A 110 4.45 10.36 -9.58
N LYS A 111 4.47 10.95 -10.78
CA LYS A 111 3.92 12.30 -10.99
C LYS A 111 2.40 12.29 -10.78
N GLN A 112 1.84 13.41 -10.35
CA GLN A 112 0.40 13.52 -10.12
C GLN A 112 -0.42 13.06 -11.34
N PRO A 113 -1.29 12.04 -11.18
CA PRO A 113 -2.15 11.58 -12.27
C PRO A 113 -3.22 12.63 -12.57
N LYS A 114 -3.57 12.78 -13.85
CA LYS A 114 -4.58 13.74 -14.31
C LYS A 114 -6.02 13.29 -13.96
N SER A 115 -6.26 11.99 -13.84
CA SER A 115 -7.57 11.38 -13.54
C SER A 115 -7.41 10.05 -12.79
N GLY A 116 -8.49 9.55 -12.20
CA GLY A 116 -8.55 8.23 -11.56
C GLY A 116 -8.27 7.11 -12.57
N SER A 117 -8.96 7.10 -13.71
CA SER A 117 -8.69 6.21 -14.85
C SER A 117 -7.21 6.15 -15.26
N LYS A 118 -6.53 7.29 -15.39
CA LYS A 118 -5.09 7.33 -15.72
C LYS A 118 -4.22 6.76 -14.63
N PHE A 119 -4.62 6.91 -13.36
CA PHE A 119 -3.92 6.28 -12.24
C PHE A 119 -4.08 4.76 -12.28
N ILE A 120 -5.29 4.25 -12.49
CA ILE A 120 -5.54 2.80 -12.62
C ILE A 120 -4.73 2.21 -13.79
N ALA A 121 -4.73 2.88 -14.95
CA ALA A 121 -3.93 2.45 -16.09
C ALA A 121 -2.43 2.41 -15.80
N ALA A 122 -1.90 3.44 -15.11
CA ALA A 122 -0.50 3.48 -14.70
C ALA A 122 -0.16 2.36 -13.69
N VAL A 123 -1.08 2.05 -12.78
CA VAL A 123 -0.92 0.95 -11.82
C VAL A 123 -0.89 -0.40 -12.53
N ASN A 124 -1.82 -0.65 -13.46
CA ASN A 124 -1.82 -1.87 -14.29
C ASN A 124 -0.48 -2.05 -15.01
N GLN A 125 -0.05 -1.04 -15.77
CA GLN A 125 1.20 -1.08 -16.51
C GLN A 125 2.40 -1.33 -15.60
N MET A 126 2.46 -0.63 -14.47
CA MET A 126 3.55 -0.79 -13.51
C MET A 126 3.61 -2.22 -12.95
N ILE A 127 2.49 -2.79 -12.51
CA ILE A 127 2.48 -4.11 -11.88
C ILE A 127 2.79 -5.21 -12.90
N LEU A 128 2.19 -5.12 -14.09
CA LEU A 128 2.37 -6.12 -15.14
C LEU A 128 3.78 -6.09 -15.74
N ASN A 129 4.34 -4.89 -16.01
CA ASN A 129 5.68 -4.76 -16.59
C ASN A 129 6.80 -5.21 -15.65
N ASN A 130 6.58 -5.12 -14.33
CA ASN A 130 7.54 -5.61 -13.34
C ASN A 130 7.30 -7.08 -12.95
N GLU A 131 6.34 -7.76 -13.59
CA GLU A 131 5.96 -9.14 -13.29
C GLU A 131 5.58 -9.38 -11.81
N TRP A 132 5.08 -8.33 -11.14
CA TRP A 132 4.71 -8.38 -9.73
C TRP A 132 3.41 -9.16 -9.48
N ALA A 133 2.51 -9.13 -10.46
CA ALA A 133 1.28 -9.93 -10.53
C ALA A 133 0.87 -10.11 -12.00
N LYS A 134 -0.14 -10.95 -12.24
CA LYS A 134 -0.62 -11.29 -13.59
C LYS A 134 -1.99 -10.68 -13.84
N GLU A 135 -2.41 -10.63 -15.11
CA GLU A 135 -3.80 -10.29 -15.44
C GLU A 135 -4.77 -11.22 -14.71
N GLY A 136 -5.88 -10.65 -14.23
CA GLY A 136 -6.85 -11.34 -13.39
C GLY A 136 -6.50 -11.42 -11.91
N ASP A 137 -5.31 -10.97 -11.47
CA ASP A 137 -5.02 -10.88 -10.04
C ASP A 137 -5.77 -9.70 -9.40
N PRO A 138 -6.38 -9.87 -8.21
CA PRO A 138 -7.09 -8.82 -7.51
C PRO A 138 -6.12 -7.82 -6.87
N VAL A 139 -6.39 -6.53 -7.05
CA VAL A 139 -5.70 -5.42 -6.39
C VAL A 139 -6.71 -4.43 -5.82
N ILE A 140 -6.33 -3.75 -4.73
CA ILE A 140 -7.17 -2.71 -4.13
C ILE A 140 -6.51 -1.36 -4.32
N ILE A 141 -7.24 -0.41 -4.89
CA ILE A 141 -6.75 0.94 -5.13
C ILE A 141 -7.42 1.90 -4.14
N VAL A 142 -6.62 2.66 -3.41
CA VAL A 142 -7.06 3.63 -2.40
C VAL A 142 -6.61 5.03 -2.80
N ALA A 143 -7.57 5.90 -3.09
CA ALA A 143 -7.29 7.25 -3.59
C ALA A 143 -8.34 8.26 -3.12
N SER A 144 -8.24 9.48 -3.63
CA SER A 144 -9.30 10.48 -3.55
C SER A 144 -10.07 10.53 -4.87
N SER A 145 -11.35 10.92 -4.79
CA SER A 145 -12.13 11.38 -5.94
C SER A 145 -12.54 12.84 -5.69
N PRO A 146 -12.11 13.80 -6.53
CA PRO A 146 -11.14 13.64 -7.62
C PRO A 146 -9.73 13.33 -7.09
N ILE A 147 -8.88 12.66 -7.89
CA ILE A 147 -7.52 12.25 -7.49
C ILE A 147 -6.57 13.44 -7.26
N THR A 148 -6.95 14.60 -7.78
CA THR A 148 -6.22 15.86 -7.62
C THR A 148 -6.40 16.48 -6.23
N MET A 149 -7.44 16.07 -5.49
CA MET A 149 -7.73 16.62 -4.17
C MET A 149 -6.71 16.15 -3.13
N ARG A 150 -6.04 17.10 -2.47
CA ARG A 150 -5.03 16.80 -1.44
C ARG A 150 -5.69 16.64 -0.06
N GLY A 151 -5.09 15.80 0.79
CA GLY A 151 -5.45 15.68 2.20
C GLY A 151 -6.68 14.81 2.49
N VAL A 152 -7.50 14.51 1.47
CA VAL A 152 -8.66 13.64 1.57
C VAL A 152 -8.34 12.27 0.98
N THR A 153 -8.87 11.22 1.58
CA THR A 153 -8.86 9.87 1.04
C THR A 153 -10.27 9.34 1.25
N ASN A 154 -11.05 9.25 0.17
CA ASN A 154 -12.49 8.99 0.22
C ASN A 154 -12.94 7.91 -0.78
N ARG A 155 -12.01 7.25 -1.48
CA ARG A 155 -12.32 6.25 -2.49
C ARG A 155 -11.49 4.99 -2.35
N VAL A 156 -12.16 3.85 -2.42
CA VAL A 156 -11.57 2.51 -2.53
C VAL A 156 -12.16 1.86 -3.77
N ILE A 157 -11.30 1.24 -4.58
CA ILE A 157 -11.68 0.54 -5.82
C ILE A 157 -11.13 -0.87 -5.70
N LEU A 158 -12.00 -1.86 -5.89
CA LEU A 158 -11.64 -3.25 -6.06
C LEU A 158 -11.45 -3.47 -7.56
N HIS A 159 -10.28 -3.97 -7.97
CA HIS A 159 -9.88 -3.97 -9.37
C HIS A 159 -9.14 -5.25 -9.72
N TYR A 160 -9.48 -5.88 -10.84
CA TYR A 160 -8.68 -6.97 -11.38
C TYR A 160 -7.69 -6.45 -12.42
N LEU A 161 -6.43 -6.85 -12.33
CA LEU A 161 -5.42 -6.42 -13.32
C LEU A 161 -5.84 -6.82 -14.74
N GLY A 162 -5.74 -5.89 -15.69
CA GLY A 162 -6.19 -6.09 -17.07
C GLY A 162 -7.68 -5.78 -17.31
N GLU A 163 -8.47 -5.57 -16.27
CA GLU A 163 -9.88 -5.16 -16.41
C GLU A 163 -9.97 -3.74 -16.98
N LYS A 164 -10.82 -3.57 -18.00
CA LYS A 164 -11.13 -2.26 -18.58
C LYS A 164 -12.17 -1.57 -17.70
N ASN A 165 -11.73 -0.63 -16.86
CA ASN A 165 -12.66 0.22 -16.13
C ASN A 165 -13.11 1.39 -17.02
N GLU A 166 -14.36 1.30 -17.49
CA GLU A 166 -15.10 2.44 -17.99
C GLU A 166 -15.59 3.27 -16.79
N GLU A 167 -14.73 4.17 -16.27
CA GLU A 167 -15.25 5.24 -15.40
C GLU A 167 -16.06 6.21 -16.26
N PRO A 168 -17.34 6.48 -15.96
CA PRO A 168 -18.03 7.60 -16.58
C PRO A 168 -17.30 8.90 -16.22
N GLU A 169 -16.91 9.67 -17.23
CA GLU A 169 -16.44 11.05 -17.07
C GLU A 169 -17.64 11.89 -16.57
N TYR A 170 -17.67 12.19 -15.28
CA TYR A 170 -18.53 13.23 -14.70
C TYR A 170 -17.71 14.47 -14.41
#